data_AF-A0A4Q2ZQK4-F1
#
_entry.id   AF-A0A4Q2ZQK4-F1
#
_cell.length_a   1.000
_cell.length_b   1.000
_cell.length_c   1.000
_cell.angle_alpha   90.00
_cell.angle_beta   90.00
_cell.angle_gamma   90.00
#
_symmetry.space_group_name_H-M   'P 1'
#
loop_
_entity.id
_entity.type
_entity.pdbx_description
1 polymer ?
#
loop_
_entity_poly.entity_id
_entity_poly.type
_entity_poly.pdbx_seq_one_letter_code
_entity_poly.pdbx_strand_id
1 'polypeptide(L)'
;MSQDRFLTVDATQADALVARATAAMKVLPPKDQTFISSMLTQHEKHLTRKDPMKRLSGAQWWWMNQKAETAETRNEVIPERERVEIGDMKGIIRMFDMAKQHLKKPGVTYAIQADEVISSVRLKPASPNGRVPDSIDVVRDGLWLGRILKSGDFEISPRTKDEAREIVVGLREFAANPETGAKKSARLTGRCCFCNGFLKDERSTNAGYGPVCASHFGLAWGK
;
A
#
# COMPACT_ATOMS: atom_id res chain seq x y z
N MET A 1 13.44 0.26 15.26
CA MET A 1 12.14 0.04 15.95
C MET A 1 11.94 1.23 16.86
N SER A 2 10.85 2.00 16.72
CA SER A 2 10.59 3.17 17.60
C SER A 2 10.40 2.69 19.04
N GLN A 3 10.97 3.42 20.02
CA GLN A 3 10.88 3.12 21.45
C GLN A 3 9.44 3.26 21.99
N ASP A 4 8.50 3.85 21.23
CA ASP A 4 7.11 4.12 21.64
C ASP A 4 6.15 2.91 21.63
N ARG A 5 6.65 1.69 21.43
CA ARG A 5 5.80 0.47 21.30
C ARG A 5 5.83 -0.46 22.52
N PHE A 6 6.27 0.05 23.67
CA PHE A 6 6.29 -0.71 24.92
C PHE A 6 5.34 -0.07 25.92
N LEU A 7 4.37 -0.85 26.39
CA LEU A 7 3.47 -0.44 27.47
C LEU A 7 3.90 -1.15 28.76
N THR A 8 4.29 -0.39 29.78
CA THR A 8 4.47 -0.94 31.13
C THR A 8 3.09 -1.01 31.77
N VAL A 9 2.68 -2.20 32.19
CA VAL A 9 1.33 -2.48 32.68
C VAL A 9 1.47 -3.13 34.06
N ASP A 10 0.89 -2.50 35.08
CA ASP A 10 0.75 -3.12 36.40
C ASP A 10 -0.40 -4.15 36.43
N ALA A 11 -0.63 -4.81 37.56
CA ALA A 11 -1.65 -5.86 37.65
C ALA A 11 -3.07 -5.32 37.36
N THR A 12 -3.42 -4.16 37.91
CA THR A 12 -4.75 -3.55 37.74
C THR A 12 -4.98 -3.12 36.30
N GLN A 13 -3.96 -2.52 35.67
CA GLN A 13 -4.00 -2.12 34.27
C GLN A 13 -4.09 -3.35 33.35
N ALA A 14 -3.46 -4.47 33.71
CA ALA A 14 -3.52 -5.71 32.94
C ALA A 14 -4.94 -6.27 32.91
N ASP A 15 -5.62 -6.33 34.06
CA ASP A 15 -6.99 -6.82 34.15
C ASP A 15 -7.95 -5.93 33.34
N ALA A 16 -7.79 -4.60 33.44
CA ALA A 16 -8.57 -3.65 32.66
C ALA A 16 -8.36 -3.84 31.14
N LEU A 17 -7.12 -4.02 30.69
CA LEU A 17 -6.79 -4.27 29.29
C LEU A 17 -7.35 -5.61 28.80
N VAL A 18 -7.31 -6.65 29.63
CA VAL A 18 -7.89 -7.98 29.33
C VAL A 18 -9.39 -7.86 29.12
N ALA A 19 -10.10 -7.19 30.03
CA ALA A 19 -11.54 -6.98 29.92
C ALA A 19 -11.90 -6.20 28.65
N ARG A 20 -11.16 -5.10 28.39
CA ARG A 20 -11.34 -4.25 27.21
C ARG A 20 -11.09 -5.00 25.91
N ALA A 21 -9.98 -5.75 25.83
CA ALA A 21 -9.64 -6.57 24.66
C ALA A 21 -10.67 -7.69 24.41
N THR A 22 -11.19 -8.30 25.49
CA THR A 22 -12.24 -9.32 25.40
C THR A 22 -13.54 -8.74 24.83
N ALA A 23 -13.96 -7.56 25.29
CA ALA A 23 -15.13 -6.87 24.74
C ALA A 23 -14.94 -6.52 23.26
N ALA A 24 -13.74 -6.03 22.90
CA ALA A 24 -13.37 -5.66 21.52
C ALA A 24 -13.45 -6.83 20.53
N MET A 25 -13.25 -8.08 20.97
CA MET A 25 -13.31 -9.25 20.07
C MET A 25 -14.62 -9.36 19.29
N LYS A 26 -15.74 -8.87 19.84
CA LYS A 26 -17.06 -8.94 19.20
C LYS A 26 -17.15 -8.15 17.89
N VAL A 27 -16.34 -7.11 17.73
CA VAL A 27 -16.39 -6.19 16.58
C VAL A 27 -15.12 -6.21 15.73
N LEU A 28 -14.05 -6.84 16.22
CA LEU A 28 -12.79 -6.98 15.49
C LEU A 28 -12.92 -7.96 14.30
N PRO A 29 -12.11 -7.82 13.23
CA PRO A 29 -12.02 -8.82 12.17
C PRO A 29 -11.50 -10.16 12.71
N PRO A 30 -11.81 -11.31 12.04
CA PRO A 30 -11.37 -12.63 12.48
C PRO A 30 -9.87 -12.74 12.77
N LYS A 31 -9.02 -12.15 11.93
CA LYS A 31 -7.56 -12.14 12.12
C LYS A 31 -7.14 -11.51 13.46
N ASP A 32 -7.78 -10.40 13.82
CA ASP A 32 -7.46 -9.69 15.06
C ASP A 32 -8.09 -10.40 16.27
N GLN A 33 -9.25 -11.04 16.10
CA GLN A 33 -9.83 -11.91 17.13
C GLN A 33 -8.89 -13.08 17.46
N THR A 34 -8.34 -13.77 16.46
CA THR A 34 -7.37 -14.87 16.68
C THR A 34 -6.13 -14.38 17.42
N PHE A 35 -5.61 -13.19 17.05
CA PHE A 35 -4.47 -12.59 17.75
C PHE A 35 -4.80 -12.29 19.22
N ILE A 36 -5.91 -11.61 19.50
CA ILE A 36 -6.32 -11.28 20.87
C ILE A 36 -6.58 -12.54 21.68
N SER A 37 -7.28 -13.53 21.13
CA SER A 37 -7.53 -14.82 21.78
C SER A 37 -6.23 -15.52 22.19
N SER A 38 -5.23 -15.54 21.30
CA SER A 38 -3.91 -16.11 21.60
C SER A 38 -3.22 -15.39 22.77
N MET A 39 -3.28 -14.06 22.81
CA MET A 39 -2.71 -13.27 23.91
C MET A 39 -3.46 -13.47 25.24
N LEU A 40 -4.79 -13.58 25.20
CA LEU A 40 -5.62 -13.85 26.39
C LEU A 40 -5.32 -15.24 26.97
N THR A 41 -5.28 -16.27 26.12
CA THR A 41 -4.89 -17.62 26.54
C THR A 41 -3.46 -17.64 27.10
N GLN A 42 -2.54 -16.88 26.51
CA GLN A 42 -1.20 -16.74 27.03
C GLN A 42 -1.22 -16.09 28.42
N HIS A 43 -1.94 -14.97 28.60
CA HIS A 43 -2.07 -14.28 29.88
C HIS A 43 -2.64 -15.20 30.99
N GLU A 44 -3.73 -15.91 30.71
CA GLU A 44 -4.36 -16.85 31.65
C GLU A 44 -3.41 -17.97 32.10
N LYS A 45 -2.66 -18.56 31.15
CA LYS A 45 -1.62 -19.56 31.45
C LYS A 45 -0.49 -19.01 32.32
N HIS A 46 -0.27 -17.70 32.33
CA HIS A 46 0.77 -17.07 33.14
C HIS A 46 0.28 -16.70 34.54
N LEU A 47 -1.02 -16.41 34.74
CA LEU A 47 -1.60 -16.21 36.07
C LEU A 47 -1.45 -17.47 36.96
N THR A 48 -1.50 -18.65 36.35
CA THR A 48 -1.40 -19.93 37.07
C THR A 48 0.04 -20.39 37.37
N ARG A 49 1.05 -19.68 36.86
CA ARG A 49 2.48 -20.05 37.02
C ARG A 49 3.19 -19.10 38.00
N LYS A 50 4.00 -19.65 38.92
CA LYS A 50 4.80 -18.89 39.90
C LYS A 50 5.95 -18.05 39.29
N ASP A 51 6.10 -18.01 37.97
CA ASP A 51 7.26 -17.40 37.30
C ASP A 51 6.90 -16.02 36.70
N PRO A 52 7.38 -14.91 37.30
CA PRO A 52 7.06 -13.56 36.84
C PRO A 52 7.72 -13.19 35.50
N MET A 53 8.78 -13.89 35.07
CA MET A 53 9.48 -13.61 33.80
C MET A 53 8.68 -14.03 32.56
N LYS A 54 7.56 -14.75 32.73
CA LYS A 54 6.76 -15.26 31.62
C LYS A 54 5.50 -14.45 31.31
N ARG A 55 5.29 -13.28 31.93
CA ARG A 55 4.13 -12.42 31.60
C ARG A 55 4.18 -11.93 30.15
N LEU A 56 3.03 -11.44 29.66
CA LEU A 56 3.00 -10.72 28.39
C LEU A 56 4.00 -9.57 28.43
N SER A 57 4.81 -9.46 27.38
CA SER A 57 5.75 -8.37 27.23
C SER A 57 5.02 -7.04 27.04
N GLY A 58 5.68 -5.91 27.35
CA GLY A 58 5.09 -4.59 27.14
C GLY A 58 4.69 -4.32 25.68
N ALA A 59 5.36 -4.96 24.71
CA ALA A 59 4.97 -4.89 23.31
C ALA A 59 3.67 -5.63 23.02
N GLN A 60 3.44 -6.79 23.65
CA GLN A 60 2.19 -7.53 23.52
C GLN A 60 1.02 -6.75 24.14
N TRP A 61 1.24 -6.15 25.31
CA TRP A 61 0.25 -5.26 25.93
C TRP A 61 -0.08 -4.06 25.06
N TRP A 62 0.94 -3.41 24.48
CA TRP A 62 0.74 -2.31 23.55
C TRP A 62 -0.12 -2.72 22.35
N TRP A 63 0.16 -3.87 21.72
CA TRP A 63 -0.65 -4.36 20.60
C TRP A 63 -2.08 -4.73 21.01
N MET A 64 -2.28 -5.35 22.18
CA MET A 64 -3.62 -5.62 22.70
C MET A 64 -4.40 -4.33 22.91
N ASN A 65 -3.79 -3.33 23.53
CA ASN A 65 -4.41 -2.03 23.77
C ASN A 65 -4.77 -1.34 22.44
N GLN A 66 -3.85 -1.31 21.48
CA GLN A 66 -4.09 -0.70 20.17
C GLN A 66 -5.27 -1.36 19.43
N LYS A 67 -5.41 -2.69 19.53
CA LYS A 67 -6.53 -3.41 18.92
C LYS A 67 -7.85 -3.13 19.64
N ALA A 68 -7.83 -3.00 20.95
CA ALA A 68 -9.00 -2.61 21.72
C ALA A 68 -9.45 -1.18 21.37
N GLU A 69 -8.53 -0.21 21.29
CA GLU A 69 -8.79 1.16 20.82
C GLU A 69 -9.33 1.18 19.39
N THR A 70 -8.75 0.36 18.52
CA THR A 70 -9.22 0.24 17.13
C THR A 70 -10.65 -0.29 17.08
N ALA A 71 -11.03 -1.21 17.98
CA ALA A 71 -12.38 -1.77 18.03
C ALA A 71 -13.42 -0.73 18.47
N GLU A 72 -13.07 0.12 19.43
CA GLU A 72 -13.93 1.20 19.91
C GLU A 72 -14.16 2.26 18.83
N THR A 73 -13.11 2.59 18.08
CA THR A 73 -13.20 3.51 16.93
C THR A 73 -13.75 2.83 15.67
N ARG A 74 -13.87 1.49 15.62
CA ARG A 74 -14.37 0.76 14.44
C ARG A 74 -15.86 0.98 14.17
N ASN A 75 -16.61 1.45 15.16
CA ASN A 75 -17.97 1.93 14.96
C ASN A 75 -18.02 3.27 14.21
N GLU A 76 -16.88 3.93 13.98
CA GLU A 76 -16.78 5.04 13.04
C GLU A 76 -16.88 4.48 11.62
N VAL A 77 -17.94 4.93 10.93
CA VAL A 77 -18.17 4.73 9.50
C VAL A 77 -16.85 4.82 8.76
N ILE A 78 -16.45 3.77 8.04
CA ILE A 78 -15.26 3.84 7.15
C ILE A 78 -15.48 5.06 6.27
N PRO A 79 -14.68 6.13 6.43
CA PRO A 79 -14.96 7.37 5.74
C PRO A 79 -14.98 7.07 4.26
N GLU A 80 -16.09 7.45 3.61
CA GLU A 80 -16.24 7.30 2.18
C GLU A 80 -15.04 7.98 1.52
N ARG A 81 -14.32 7.22 0.69
CA ARG A 81 -13.15 7.74 0.01
C ARG A 81 -13.62 8.58 -1.15
N GLU A 82 -13.03 9.75 -1.28
CA GLU A 82 -13.16 10.55 -2.49
C GLU A 82 -12.70 9.71 -3.69
N ARG A 83 -13.53 9.70 -4.73
CA ARG A 83 -13.28 8.95 -5.96
C ARG A 83 -13.16 9.92 -7.11
N VAL A 84 -12.15 9.69 -7.93
CA VAL A 84 -11.93 10.46 -9.15
C VAL A 84 -11.80 9.49 -10.31
N GLU A 85 -12.64 9.63 -11.33
CA GLU A 85 -12.52 8.84 -12.55
C GLU A 85 -11.25 9.24 -13.31
N ILE A 86 -10.40 8.24 -13.61
CA ILE A 86 -9.14 8.43 -14.35
C ILE A 86 -9.10 7.72 -15.72
N GLY A 87 -10.16 7.00 -16.10
CA GLY A 87 -10.32 6.39 -17.42
C GLY A 87 -10.14 4.88 -17.47
N ASP A 88 -10.06 4.31 -18.68
CA ASP A 88 -9.98 2.85 -18.88
C ASP A 88 -8.62 2.29 -18.46
N MET A 89 -8.64 1.42 -17.45
CA MET A 89 -7.43 0.79 -16.89
C MET A 89 -7.03 -0.52 -17.57
N LYS A 90 -7.79 -1.02 -18.56
CA LYS A 90 -7.51 -2.31 -19.22
C LYS A 90 -6.09 -2.39 -19.78
N GLY A 91 -5.57 -1.30 -20.35
CA GLY A 91 -4.20 -1.24 -20.88
C GLY A 91 -3.17 -1.51 -19.79
N ILE A 92 -3.24 -0.77 -18.67
CA ILE A 92 -2.33 -0.90 -17.54
C ILE A 92 -2.48 -2.27 -16.84
N ILE A 93 -3.72 -2.75 -16.69
CA ILE A 93 -3.99 -4.06 -16.08
C ILE A 93 -3.34 -5.18 -16.90
N ARG A 94 -3.57 -5.21 -18.22
CA ARG A 94 -2.93 -6.19 -19.12
C ARG A 94 -1.40 -6.14 -19.03
N MET A 95 -0.85 -4.93 -18.96
CA MET A 95 0.58 -4.71 -18.83
C MET A 95 1.14 -5.32 -17.54
N PHE A 96 0.43 -5.16 -16.42
CA PHE A 96 0.81 -5.80 -15.15
C PHE A 96 0.61 -7.31 -15.15
N ASP A 97 -0.44 -7.81 -15.80
CA ASP A 97 -0.71 -9.25 -15.88
C ASP A 97 0.35 -9.97 -16.73
N MET A 98 0.84 -9.34 -17.81
CA MET A 98 2.02 -9.83 -18.53
C MET A 98 3.26 -9.82 -17.62
N ALA A 99 3.51 -8.70 -16.93
CA ALA A 99 4.68 -8.56 -16.08
C ALA A 99 4.72 -9.56 -14.91
N LYS A 100 3.58 -9.96 -14.33
CA LYS A 100 3.50 -10.95 -13.25
C LYS A 100 3.99 -12.35 -13.68
N GLN A 101 4.01 -12.66 -14.97
CA GLN A 101 4.51 -13.95 -15.47
C GLN A 101 6.04 -14.06 -15.33
N HIS A 102 6.73 -12.91 -15.26
CA HIS A 102 8.19 -12.84 -15.22
C HIS A 102 8.73 -12.19 -13.94
N LEU A 103 7.92 -11.36 -13.26
CA LEU A 103 8.34 -10.54 -12.14
C LEU A 103 7.51 -10.83 -10.88
N LYS A 104 8.20 -11.03 -9.75
CA LYS A 104 7.57 -11.24 -8.44
C LYS A 104 6.80 -10.01 -7.94
N LYS A 105 7.28 -8.80 -8.28
CA LYS A 105 6.73 -7.51 -7.81
C LYS A 105 6.82 -6.47 -8.93
N PRO A 106 6.02 -6.59 -9.99
CA PRO A 106 6.05 -5.63 -11.08
C PRO A 106 5.61 -4.25 -10.57
N GLY A 107 6.15 -3.20 -11.17
CA GLY A 107 5.82 -1.82 -10.84
C GLY A 107 6.16 -0.90 -11.99
N VAL A 108 5.48 0.24 -12.04
CA VAL A 108 5.73 1.29 -13.02
C VAL A 108 5.99 2.57 -12.24
N THR A 109 7.15 3.19 -12.43
CA THR A 109 7.46 4.53 -11.94
C THR A 109 7.50 5.46 -13.14
N TYR A 110 6.68 6.51 -13.13
CA TYR A 110 6.70 7.52 -14.16
C TYR A 110 6.73 8.91 -13.54
N ALA A 111 7.39 9.82 -14.24
CA ALA A 111 7.49 11.21 -13.83
C ALA A 111 6.24 11.98 -14.23
N ILE A 112 5.77 12.82 -13.30
CA ILE A 112 4.74 13.82 -13.51
C ILE A 112 5.42 15.17 -13.34
N GLN A 113 5.22 16.04 -14.31
CA GLN A 113 5.63 17.43 -14.23
C GLN A 113 4.39 18.27 -13.92
N ALA A 114 4.43 18.95 -12.78
CA ALA A 114 3.48 19.99 -12.41
C ALA A 114 4.29 21.28 -12.23
N ASP A 115 3.97 22.29 -13.05
CA ASP A 115 4.77 23.51 -13.17
C ASP A 115 6.26 23.20 -13.44
N GLU A 116 7.16 23.75 -12.62
CA GLU A 116 8.61 23.54 -12.73
C GLU A 116 9.12 22.33 -11.92
N VAL A 117 8.23 21.60 -11.24
CA VAL A 117 8.60 20.49 -10.36
C VAL A 117 8.33 19.15 -11.04
N ILE A 118 9.38 18.34 -11.16
CA ILE A 118 9.30 16.96 -11.62
C ILE A 118 9.24 16.05 -10.39
N SER A 119 8.14 15.31 -10.24
CA SER A 119 7.97 14.29 -9.20
C SER A 119 7.75 12.92 -9.84
N SER A 120 7.95 11.84 -9.08
CA SER A 120 7.73 10.48 -9.59
C SER A 120 6.60 9.78 -8.85
N VAL A 121 5.70 9.16 -9.61
CA VAL A 121 4.61 8.33 -9.08
C VAL A 121 4.89 6.89 -9.44
N ARG A 122 4.67 6.00 -8.47
CA ARG A 122 4.83 4.56 -8.63
C ARG A 122 3.50 3.83 -8.50
N LEU A 123 3.14 3.10 -9.56
CA LEU A 123 2.03 2.17 -9.63
C LEU A 123 2.52 0.76 -9.31
N LYS A 124 1.77 0.04 -8.47
CA LYS A 124 2.06 -1.36 -8.12
C LYS A 124 0.74 -2.14 -8.02
N PRO A 125 0.65 -3.38 -8.51
CA PRO A 125 -0.50 -4.22 -8.21
C PRO A 125 -0.64 -4.41 -6.70
N ALA A 126 -1.86 -4.28 -6.19
CA ALA A 126 -2.18 -4.61 -4.81
C ALA A 126 -1.93 -6.09 -4.55
N SER A 127 -1.65 -6.43 -3.29
CA SER A 127 -1.53 -7.82 -2.86
C SER A 127 -2.82 -8.59 -3.15
N PRO A 128 -2.77 -9.85 -3.64
CA PRO A 128 -3.95 -10.68 -3.84
C PRO A 128 -4.71 -10.93 -2.52
N ASN A 129 -4.01 -10.88 -1.39
CA ASN A 129 -4.58 -11.00 -0.04
C ASN A 129 -4.96 -9.63 0.57
N GLY A 130 -4.92 -8.56 -0.23
CA GLY A 130 -5.27 -7.22 0.20
C GLY A 130 -6.76 -7.04 0.39
N ARG A 131 -7.16 -5.96 1.07
CA ARG A 131 -8.58 -5.60 1.31
C ARG A 131 -9.38 -5.42 0.01
N VAL A 132 -8.73 -4.93 -1.04
CA VAL A 132 -9.32 -4.80 -2.38
C VAL A 132 -8.32 -5.46 -3.33
N PRO A 133 -8.49 -6.77 -3.61
CA PRO A 133 -7.65 -7.48 -4.56
C PRO A 133 -7.71 -6.83 -5.94
N ASP A 134 -6.67 -7.03 -6.73
CA ASP A 134 -6.56 -6.59 -8.13
C ASP A 134 -6.64 -5.06 -8.39
N SER A 135 -6.72 -4.22 -7.35
CA SER A 135 -6.50 -2.79 -7.49
C SER A 135 -5.02 -2.48 -7.75
N ILE A 136 -4.73 -1.26 -8.19
CA ILE A 136 -3.36 -0.75 -8.35
C ILE A 136 -3.09 0.29 -7.27
N ASP A 137 -2.12 0.05 -6.40
CA ASP A 137 -1.68 1.02 -5.41
C ASP A 137 -0.87 2.14 -6.07
N VAL A 138 -1.13 3.37 -5.64
CA VAL A 138 -0.45 4.58 -6.11
C VAL A 138 0.40 5.14 -4.98
N VAL A 139 1.70 5.30 -5.23
CA VAL A 139 2.68 5.69 -4.21
C VAL A 139 3.61 6.77 -4.75
N ARG A 140 3.87 7.83 -3.97
CA ARG A 140 4.88 8.86 -4.25
C ARG A 140 5.82 8.98 -3.06
N ASP A 141 7.13 8.84 -3.27
CA ASP A 141 8.13 8.97 -2.20
C ASP A 141 7.87 8.11 -0.95
N GLY A 142 7.28 6.92 -1.16
CA GLY A 142 6.90 5.99 -0.09
C GLY A 142 5.54 6.27 0.56
N LEU A 143 4.93 7.43 0.25
CA LEU A 143 3.60 7.83 0.70
C LEU A 143 2.52 7.16 -0.16
N TRP A 144 1.58 6.46 0.48
CA TRP A 144 0.44 5.82 -0.19
C TRP A 144 -0.64 6.85 -0.47
N LEU A 145 -0.83 7.18 -1.76
CA LEU A 145 -1.74 8.22 -2.23
C LEU A 145 -3.17 7.71 -2.41
N GLY A 146 -3.33 6.40 -2.59
CA GLY A 146 -4.62 5.77 -2.84
C GLY A 146 -4.47 4.52 -3.67
N ARG A 147 -5.59 4.08 -4.26
CA ARG A 147 -5.63 2.93 -5.16
C ARG A 147 -6.54 3.18 -6.35
N ILE A 148 -6.20 2.60 -7.47
CA ILE A 148 -7.02 2.61 -8.68
C ILE A 148 -7.79 1.29 -8.73
N LEU A 149 -9.10 1.36 -8.86
CA LEU A 149 -9.99 0.22 -9.01
C LEU A 149 -10.03 -0.26 -10.47
N LYS A 150 -10.52 -1.50 -10.69
CA LYS A 150 -10.76 -2.03 -12.04
C LYS A 150 -11.76 -1.19 -12.84
N SER A 151 -12.64 -0.45 -12.16
CA SER A 151 -13.59 0.46 -12.80
C SER A 151 -12.92 1.66 -13.46
N GLY A 152 -11.66 1.99 -13.11
CA GLY A 152 -11.02 3.24 -13.51
C GLY A 152 -11.14 4.36 -12.48
N ASP A 153 -11.73 4.09 -11.31
CA ASP A 153 -11.80 5.06 -10.22
C ASP A 153 -10.52 5.05 -9.40
N PHE A 154 -9.95 6.23 -9.17
CA PHE A 154 -8.91 6.46 -8.18
C PHE A 154 -9.55 6.78 -6.83
N GLU A 155 -9.48 5.84 -5.88
CA GLU A 155 -9.86 6.05 -4.49
C GLU A 155 -8.71 6.71 -3.72
N ILE A 156 -8.90 7.99 -3.39
CA ILE A 156 -7.90 8.81 -2.71
C ILE A 156 -7.76 8.38 -1.24
N SER A 157 -6.51 8.31 -0.78
CA SER A 157 -6.19 8.11 0.63
C SER A 157 -6.62 9.32 1.46
N PRO A 158 -7.40 9.14 2.54
CA PRO A 158 -7.80 10.25 3.41
C PRO A 158 -6.63 10.99 4.07
N ARG A 159 -5.45 10.37 4.14
CA ARG A 159 -4.26 10.93 4.80
C ARG A 159 -3.40 11.81 3.88
N THR A 160 -3.66 11.79 2.58
CA THR A 160 -2.76 12.35 1.56
C THR A 160 -3.57 12.93 0.41
N LYS A 161 -4.69 13.61 0.74
CA LYS A 161 -5.68 14.03 -0.24
C LYS A 161 -5.11 15.03 -1.23
N ASP A 162 -4.36 16.01 -0.72
CA ASP A 162 -3.83 17.10 -1.53
C ASP A 162 -2.73 16.57 -2.48
N GLU A 163 -1.81 15.75 -1.97
CA GLU A 163 -0.79 15.08 -2.78
C GLU A 163 -1.39 14.14 -3.84
N ALA A 164 -2.50 13.49 -3.52
CA ALA A 164 -3.19 12.60 -4.47
C ALA A 164 -3.89 13.39 -5.58
N ARG A 165 -4.45 14.57 -5.28
CA ARG A 165 -5.13 15.42 -6.28
C ARG A 165 -4.14 15.99 -7.31
N GLU A 166 -2.94 16.35 -6.89
CA GLU A 166 -1.87 16.86 -7.78
C GLU A 166 -1.54 15.90 -8.93
N ILE A 167 -1.67 14.59 -8.71
CA ILE A 167 -1.24 13.58 -9.69
C ILE A 167 -2.37 13.08 -10.59
N VAL A 168 -3.62 13.50 -10.38
CA VAL A 168 -4.80 13.01 -11.13
C VAL A 168 -4.66 13.23 -12.62
N VAL A 169 -4.18 14.40 -13.05
CA VAL A 169 -3.98 14.69 -14.48
C VAL A 169 -2.96 13.73 -15.09
N GLY A 170 -1.82 13.54 -14.42
CA GLY A 170 -0.80 12.59 -14.87
C GLY A 170 -1.28 11.13 -14.86
N LEU A 171 -2.14 10.74 -13.91
CA LEU A 171 -2.78 9.42 -13.90
C LEU A 171 -3.70 9.23 -15.10
N ARG A 172 -4.51 10.23 -15.46
CA ARG A 172 -5.38 10.20 -16.65
C ARG A 172 -4.59 10.08 -17.94
N GLU A 173 -3.55 10.90 -18.09
CA GLU A 173 -2.64 10.83 -19.25
C GLU A 173 -2.02 9.44 -19.39
N PHE A 174 -1.51 8.88 -18.28
CA PHE A 174 -0.89 7.57 -18.27
C PHE A 174 -1.89 6.43 -18.51
N ALA A 175 -3.11 6.53 -17.98
CA ALA A 175 -4.19 5.56 -18.22
C ALA A 175 -4.62 5.52 -19.69
N ALA A 176 -4.77 6.69 -20.32
CA ALA A 176 -5.15 6.79 -21.72
C ALA A 176 -4.11 6.19 -22.67
N ASN A 177 -2.81 6.42 -22.42
CA ASN A 177 -1.74 5.86 -23.23
C ASN A 177 -0.44 5.64 -22.40
N PRO A 178 -0.25 4.42 -21.85
CA PRO A 178 0.92 4.11 -21.01
C PRO A 178 2.26 4.26 -21.73
N GLU A 179 2.33 3.99 -23.04
CA GLU A 179 3.56 4.13 -23.83
C GLU A 179 3.96 5.60 -23.99
N THR A 180 2.99 6.47 -24.26
CA THR A 180 3.22 7.92 -24.35
C THR A 180 3.64 8.48 -23.00
N GLY A 181 3.01 8.05 -21.91
CA GLY A 181 3.39 8.43 -20.55
C GLY A 181 4.80 7.96 -20.18
N ALA A 182 5.18 6.73 -20.56
CA ALA A 182 6.52 6.21 -20.34
C ALA A 182 7.59 7.02 -21.10
N LYS A 183 7.31 7.36 -22.37
CA LYS A 183 8.17 8.22 -23.19
C LYS A 183 8.35 9.62 -22.59
N LYS A 184 7.26 10.27 -22.16
CA LYS A 184 7.31 11.58 -21.49
C LYS A 184 8.17 11.51 -20.23
N SER A 185 7.94 10.51 -19.40
CA SER A 185 8.71 10.29 -18.16
C SER A 185 10.20 10.08 -18.41
N ALA A 186 10.56 9.29 -19.43
CA ALA A 186 11.96 9.05 -19.76
C ALA A 186 12.66 10.30 -20.32
N ARG A 187 11.97 11.15 -21.07
CA ARG A 187 12.51 12.45 -21.49
C ARG A 187 12.82 13.36 -20.31
N LEU A 188 11.98 13.32 -19.27
CA LEU A 188 12.16 14.10 -18.05
C LEU A 188 13.28 13.57 -17.16
N THR A 189 13.48 12.25 -17.11
CA THR A 189 14.33 11.61 -16.08
C THR A 189 15.55 10.87 -16.60
N GLY A 190 15.59 10.53 -17.90
CA GLY A 190 16.58 9.64 -18.48
C GLY A 190 16.50 8.19 -17.95
N ARG A 191 15.37 7.78 -17.36
CA ARG A 191 15.22 6.47 -16.69
C ARG A 191 14.05 5.65 -17.23
N CYS A 192 14.22 4.33 -17.19
CA CYS A 192 13.20 3.37 -17.59
C CYS A 192 12.03 3.38 -16.61
N CYS A 193 10.81 3.50 -17.13
CA CYS A 193 9.62 3.55 -16.28
C CYS A 193 9.31 2.25 -15.52
N PHE A 194 9.95 1.13 -15.85
CA PHE A 194 9.67 -0.18 -15.23
C PHE A 194 10.73 -0.60 -14.21
N CYS A 195 12.01 -0.54 -14.61
CA CYS A 195 13.12 -0.94 -13.73
C CYS A 195 13.82 0.25 -13.05
N ASN A 196 13.49 1.49 -13.41
CA ASN A 196 14.12 2.73 -12.94
C ASN A 196 15.64 2.83 -13.23
N GLY A 197 16.16 1.98 -14.13
CA GLY A 197 17.54 2.04 -14.60
C GLY A 197 17.74 3.16 -15.64
N PHE A 198 18.96 3.68 -15.74
CA PHE A 198 19.31 4.70 -16.75
C PHE A 198 19.17 4.16 -18.18
N LEU A 199 18.57 4.97 -19.05
CA LEU A 199 18.43 4.69 -20.47
C LEU A 199 19.66 5.25 -21.20
N LYS A 200 20.45 4.36 -21.81
CA LYS A 200 21.68 4.72 -22.53
C LYS A 200 21.55 4.68 -24.05
N ASP A 201 20.63 3.87 -24.55
CA ASP A 201 20.37 3.68 -25.97
C ASP A 201 19.20 4.59 -26.40
N GLU A 202 19.35 5.24 -27.56
CA GLU A 202 18.40 6.25 -28.05
C GLU A 202 16.99 5.68 -28.24
N ARG A 203 16.86 4.44 -28.75
CA ARG A 203 15.56 3.78 -28.90
C ARG A 203 14.89 3.57 -27.55
N SER A 204 15.68 3.24 -26.53
CA SER A 204 15.18 3.06 -25.16
C SER A 204 14.76 4.39 -24.53
N THR A 205 15.47 5.48 -24.77
CA THR A 205 15.06 6.84 -24.36
C THR A 205 13.80 7.28 -25.10
N ASN A 206 13.69 6.97 -26.40
CA ASN A 206 12.53 7.29 -27.23
C ASN A 206 11.27 6.51 -26.85
N ALA A 207 11.39 5.24 -26.43
CA ALA A 207 10.28 4.45 -25.92
C ALA A 207 9.98 4.75 -24.44
N GLY A 208 11.00 5.12 -23.69
CA GLY A 208 10.99 5.31 -22.24
C GLY A 208 11.20 4.06 -21.40
N TYR A 209 11.68 2.99 -22.06
CA TYR A 209 12.00 1.71 -21.46
C TYR A 209 12.94 0.90 -22.34
N GLY A 210 13.68 -0.03 -21.72
CA GLY A 210 14.58 -0.94 -22.43
C GLY A 210 13.90 -2.20 -22.96
N PRO A 211 14.59 -2.99 -23.81
CA PRO A 211 14.03 -4.15 -24.50
C PRO A 211 13.55 -5.25 -23.54
N VAL A 212 14.29 -5.49 -22.46
CA VAL A 212 13.92 -6.49 -21.45
C VAL A 212 12.61 -6.11 -20.75
N CYS A 213 12.46 -4.83 -20.39
CA CYS A 213 11.22 -4.36 -19.77
C CYS A 213 10.06 -4.39 -20.78
N ALA A 214 10.31 -4.05 -22.05
CA ALA A 214 9.30 -4.17 -23.09
C ALA A 214 8.77 -5.60 -23.21
N SER A 215 9.67 -6.60 -23.25
CA SER A 215 9.30 -8.02 -23.27
C SER A 215 8.47 -8.42 -22.04
N HIS A 216 8.91 -8.06 -20.82
CA HIS A 216 8.17 -8.42 -19.61
C HIS A 216 6.79 -7.77 -19.50
N PHE A 217 6.63 -6.54 -19.99
CA PHE A 217 5.38 -5.79 -19.89
C PHE A 217 4.51 -5.89 -21.16
N GLY A 218 4.94 -6.65 -22.17
CA GLY A 218 4.18 -6.87 -23.41
C GLY A 218 4.11 -5.63 -24.31
N LEU A 219 5.18 -4.84 -24.36
CA LEU A 219 5.25 -3.58 -25.11
C LEU A 219 6.17 -3.72 -26.34
N ALA A 220 5.93 -2.87 -27.35
CA ALA A 220 6.81 -2.80 -28.51
C ALA A 220 8.12 -2.06 -28.18
N TRP A 221 9.25 -2.47 -28.76
CA TRP A 221 10.53 -1.77 -28.57
C TRP A 221 11.35 -1.76 -29.85
N GLY A 222 12.04 -0.65 -30.11
CA GLY A 222 12.99 -0.51 -31.23
C GLY A 222 12.37 -0.30 -32.61
N LYS A 223 11.11 0.14 -32.67
CA LYS A 223 10.46 0.60 -33.90
C LYS A 223 10.70 2.09 -34.13
#